data_AF-A0A098AX59-F1
#
_entry.id   AF-A0A098AX59-F1
#
_cell.length_a   1.000
_cell.length_b   1.000
_cell.length_c   1.000
_cell.angle_alpha   90.00
_cell.angle_beta   90.00
_cell.angle_gamma   90.00
#
_symmetry.space_group_name_H-M   'P 1'
#
loop_
_entity.id
_entity.type
_entity.pdbx_description
1 polymer ?
#
loop_
_entity_poly.entity_id
_entity_poly.type
_entity_poly.pdbx_seq_one_letter_code
_entity_poly.pdbx_strand_id
1 'polypeptide(L)'
;MNYHEFMEAVDKKLALMSEAEKSGWIHNMARTRSEHERAAFLNSLMGKQEHFPVISEREWIEAWCRKIDNQEIYFECSYEEYGGDYWGSDDVYEYTDIFEIGKDLLRAFKIAEGLLFQKDYSRAAALYDRLCRLSFPTLEDETEEWSELSLEELVSEGLVSLNLKQIALNLLYARYQAAEGRERSAALYTYLAWDMCKNISIEELFTAGPEELKGLDVFMEEWLDFLKDIPGDRAGDLLIEACLCRGGIVRLCDVAKEVCTRHPILYKYACDYLLNGNKALECERVGLEALGMLPEQLIVRGKIAAITAKAAEQLEHPDILRQCWEAAFYSEPTLNHYLQLFELPDHRNIADRAANYAKTLPERPSTAEGYNNRQMLVNHLSREHKAVIRFFNREFAAIYEEHSCSSQK
;
A
#
# COMPACT_ATOMS: atom_id res chain seq x y z
N MET A 1 -18.19 -8.32 -5.72
CA MET A 1 -18.09 -9.73 -5.32
C MET A 1 -16.62 -9.97 -5.09
N ASN A 2 -16.22 -10.17 -3.84
CA ASN A 2 -14.82 -10.46 -3.51
C ASN A 2 -14.44 -11.90 -3.93
N TYR A 3 -13.16 -12.25 -3.87
CA TYR A 3 -12.69 -13.59 -4.26
C TYR A 3 -13.44 -14.72 -3.53
N HIS A 4 -13.67 -14.57 -2.23
CA HIS A 4 -14.35 -15.60 -1.42
C HIS A 4 -15.81 -15.80 -1.84
N GLU A 5 -16.57 -14.71 -1.97
CA GLU A 5 -17.95 -14.73 -2.46
C GLU A 5 -18.04 -15.33 -3.87
N PHE A 6 -17.06 -15.02 -4.72
CA PHE A 6 -16.98 -15.56 -6.08
C PHE A 6 -16.75 -17.07 -6.06
N MET A 7 -15.74 -17.56 -5.33
CA MET A 7 -15.42 -18.99 -5.25
C MET A 7 -16.58 -19.79 -4.63
N GLU A 8 -17.21 -19.27 -3.57
CA GLU A 8 -18.42 -19.92 -3.02
C GLU A 8 -19.55 -20.04 -4.06
N ALA A 9 -19.77 -18.99 -4.88
CA ALA A 9 -20.78 -19.01 -5.92
C ALA A 9 -20.43 -20.00 -7.04
N VAL A 10 -19.14 -20.09 -7.40
CA VAL A 10 -18.62 -21.07 -8.35
C VAL A 10 -18.85 -22.49 -7.83
N ASP A 11 -18.48 -22.77 -6.58
CA ASP A 11 -18.62 -24.09 -5.96
C ASP A 11 -20.08 -24.54 -5.87
N LYS A 12 -20.98 -23.64 -5.43
CA LYS A 12 -22.42 -23.90 -5.42
C LYS A 12 -22.94 -24.26 -6.81
N LYS A 13 -22.41 -23.62 -7.86
CA LYS A 13 -22.82 -23.87 -9.24
C LYS A 13 -22.24 -25.17 -9.79
N LEU A 14 -20.96 -25.45 -9.52
CA LEU A 14 -20.29 -26.69 -9.91
C LEU A 14 -20.90 -27.91 -9.23
N ALA A 15 -21.37 -27.78 -7.99
CA ALA A 15 -22.06 -28.83 -7.25
C ALA A 15 -23.43 -29.20 -7.84
N LEU A 16 -24.09 -28.26 -8.51
CA LEU A 16 -25.38 -28.49 -9.18
C LEU A 16 -25.22 -29.08 -10.58
N MET A 17 -24.03 -28.98 -11.18
CA MET A 17 -23.76 -29.46 -12.52
C MET A 17 -23.49 -30.97 -12.54
N SER A 18 -24.09 -31.66 -13.51
CA SER A 18 -23.75 -33.03 -13.87
C SER A 18 -22.36 -33.13 -14.52
N GLU A 19 -21.77 -34.32 -14.51
CA GLU A 19 -20.47 -34.58 -15.17
C GLU A 19 -20.48 -34.26 -16.67
N ALA A 20 -21.62 -34.44 -17.35
CA ALA A 20 -21.79 -34.07 -18.75
C ALA A 20 -21.74 -32.54 -18.94
N GLU A 21 -22.36 -31.78 -18.03
CA GLU A 21 -22.33 -30.31 -18.06
C GLU A 21 -20.94 -29.77 -17.75
N LYS A 22 -20.22 -30.37 -16.79
CA LYS A 22 -18.82 -30.03 -16.49
C LYS A 22 -17.91 -30.29 -17.70
N SER A 23 -18.05 -31.47 -18.32
CA SER A 23 -17.29 -31.82 -19.54
C SER A 23 -17.63 -30.88 -20.71
N GLY A 24 -18.90 -30.53 -20.88
CA GLY A 24 -19.35 -29.57 -21.88
C GLY A 24 -18.80 -28.16 -21.64
N TRP A 25 -18.70 -27.73 -20.37
CA TRP A 25 -18.10 -26.45 -20.00
C TRP A 25 -16.60 -26.41 -20.31
N ILE A 26 -15.84 -27.45 -19.93
CA ILE A 26 -14.40 -27.57 -20.25
C ILE A 26 -14.19 -27.55 -21.77
N HIS A 27 -14.99 -28.30 -22.53
CA HIS A 27 -14.90 -28.33 -24.00
C HIS A 27 -15.21 -26.96 -24.62
N ASN A 28 -16.23 -26.26 -24.12
CA ASN A 28 -16.55 -24.91 -24.58
C ASN A 28 -15.42 -23.93 -24.27
N MET A 29 -14.78 -24.05 -23.10
CA MET A 29 -13.61 -23.25 -22.76
C MET A 29 -12.42 -23.54 -23.66
N ALA A 30 -12.16 -24.81 -23.98
CA ALA A 30 -11.10 -25.22 -24.91
C ALA A 30 -11.31 -24.62 -26.32
N ARG A 31 -12.55 -24.65 -26.82
CA ARG A 31 -12.89 -24.18 -28.17
C ARG A 31 -12.71 -22.67 -28.37
N THR A 32 -12.84 -21.88 -27.31
CA THR A 32 -12.70 -20.42 -27.35
C THR A 32 -11.26 -19.91 -27.14
N ARG A 33 -10.29 -20.81 -26.91
CA ARG A 33 -8.88 -20.42 -26.74
C ARG A 33 -8.22 -20.02 -28.05
N SER A 34 -7.42 -18.96 -27.99
CA SER A 34 -6.55 -18.53 -29.08
C SER A 34 -5.49 -19.60 -29.38
N GLU A 35 -4.90 -19.59 -30.57
CA GLU A 35 -3.95 -20.62 -31.01
C GLU A 35 -2.73 -20.75 -30.07
N HIS A 36 -2.25 -19.64 -29.50
CA HIS A 36 -1.11 -19.60 -28.58
C HIS A 36 -1.44 -20.10 -27.16
N GLU A 37 -2.71 -20.10 -26.74
CA GLU A 37 -3.13 -20.59 -25.41
C GLU A 37 -3.42 -22.09 -25.36
N ARG A 38 -3.54 -22.75 -26.52
CA ARG A 38 -4.00 -24.15 -26.62
C ARG A 38 -3.06 -25.14 -25.95
N ALA A 39 -1.74 -24.96 -26.09
CA ALA A 39 -0.75 -25.83 -25.48
C ALA A 39 -0.78 -25.74 -23.95
N ALA A 40 -0.87 -24.52 -23.40
CA ALA A 40 -0.99 -24.29 -21.97
C ALA A 40 -2.28 -24.88 -21.38
N PHE A 41 -3.41 -24.73 -22.09
CA PHE A 41 -4.69 -25.32 -21.68
C PHE A 41 -4.68 -26.86 -21.69
N LEU A 42 -4.01 -27.47 -22.66
CA LEU A 42 -3.89 -28.93 -22.71
C LEU A 42 -2.99 -29.47 -21.58
N ASN A 43 -1.88 -28.78 -21.31
CA ASN A 43 -0.97 -29.15 -20.23
C ASN A 43 -1.63 -29.01 -18.85
N SER A 44 -2.49 -28.00 -18.64
CA SER A 44 -3.23 -27.85 -17.39
C SER A 44 -4.22 -28.99 -17.15
N LEU A 45 -4.87 -29.52 -18.19
CA LEU A 45 -5.76 -30.69 -18.08
C LEU A 45 -5.01 -31.99 -17.75
N MET A 46 -3.77 -32.15 -18.21
CA MET A 46 -2.99 -33.36 -17.96
C MET A 46 -2.28 -33.36 -16.61
N GLY A 47 -2.25 -32.23 -15.89
CA GLY A 47 -1.44 -32.05 -14.69
C GLY A 47 0.06 -32.25 -14.92
N LYS A 48 0.50 -32.29 -16.19
CA LYS A 48 1.89 -32.48 -16.59
C LYS A 48 2.46 -31.13 -16.99
N GLN A 49 3.51 -30.72 -16.30
CA GLN A 49 4.28 -29.53 -16.63
C GLN A 49 5.67 -29.93 -17.12
N GLU A 50 6.24 -29.09 -18.00
CA GLU A 50 7.55 -29.32 -18.60
C GLU A 50 8.62 -29.48 -17.51
N HIS A 51 9.35 -30.58 -17.57
CA HIS A 51 10.35 -30.96 -16.59
C HIS A 51 11.64 -30.17 -16.86
N PHE A 52 11.95 -29.16 -16.05
CA PHE A 52 13.25 -28.48 -16.09
C PHE A 52 14.30 -29.30 -15.34
N PRO A 53 15.49 -29.58 -15.92
CA PRO A 53 16.55 -30.31 -15.23
C PRO A 53 17.22 -29.42 -14.14
N VAL A 54 16.71 -29.51 -12.92
CA VAL A 54 16.98 -28.62 -11.77
C VAL A 54 18.44 -28.53 -11.29
N ILE A 55 19.28 -29.56 -11.50
CA ILE A 55 20.59 -29.63 -10.80
C ILE A 55 21.65 -28.72 -11.44
N SER A 56 21.79 -28.73 -12.77
CA SER A 56 22.83 -27.95 -13.46
C SER A 56 22.54 -26.45 -13.46
N GLU A 57 21.28 -26.06 -13.33
CA GLU A 57 20.85 -24.66 -13.37
C GLU A 57 21.08 -23.95 -12.05
N ARG A 58 20.97 -24.67 -10.92
CA ARG A 58 21.23 -24.13 -9.60
C ARG A 58 22.68 -23.69 -9.40
N GLU A 59 23.63 -24.55 -9.77
CA GLU A 59 25.06 -24.25 -9.64
C GLU A 59 25.43 -23.03 -10.50
N TRP A 60 24.82 -22.90 -11.67
CA TRP A 60 24.98 -21.73 -12.53
C TRP A 60 24.44 -20.46 -11.86
N ILE A 61 23.21 -20.45 -11.32
CA ILE A 61 22.64 -19.27 -10.65
C ILE A 61 23.50 -18.87 -9.45
N GLU A 62 23.90 -19.83 -8.61
CA GLU A 62 24.72 -19.52 -7.42
C GLU A 62 26.09 -18.95 -7.82
N ALA A 63 26.72 -19.50 -8.86
CA ALA A 63 27.97 -18.95 -9.38
C ALA A 63 27.78 -17.56 -10.00
N TRP A 64 26.69 -17.34 -10.74
CA TRP A 64 26.36 -16.07 -11.36
C TRP A 64 26.08 -14.98 -10.32
N CYS A 65 25.26 -15.28 -9.30
CA CYS A 65 25.03 -14.36 -8.18
C CYS A 65 26.33 -13.97 -7.47
N ARG A 66 27.27 -14.91 -7.29
CA ARG A 66 28.58 -14.60 -6.68
C ARG A 66 29.42 -13.67 -7.55
N LYS A 67 29.35 -13.80 -8.87
CA LYS A 67 30.06 -12.89 -9.79
C LYS A 67 29.52 -11.46 -9.66
N ILE A 68 28.21 -11.28 -9.51
CA ILE A 68 27.60 -9.97 -9.23
C ILE A 68 28.10 -9.43 -7.89
N ASP A 69 27.98 -10.22 -6.81
CA ASP A 69 28.40 -9.80 -5.46
C ASP A 69 29.89 -9.42 -5.41
N ASN A 70 30.73 -10.12 -6.16
CA ASN A 70 32.17 -9.87 -6.23
C ASN A 70 32.55 -8.75 -7.20
N GLN A 71 31.57 -8.08 -7.83
CA GLN A 71 31.78 -7.04 -8.85
C GLN A 71 32.58 -7.55 -10.07
N GLU A 72 32.53 -8.86 -10.35
CA GLU A 72 33.15 -9.46 -11.54
C GLU A 72 32.32 -9.22 -12.82
N ILE A 73 31.02 -8.95 -12.65
CA ILE A 73 30.10 -8.53 -13.71
C ILE A 73 29.30 -7.32 -13.23
N TYR A 74 29.17 -6.30 -14.08
CA TYR A 74 28.64 -4.99 -13.73
C TYR A 74 28.06 -4.28 -14.96
N PHE A 75 27.31 -3.20 -14.77
CA PHE A 75 26.94 -2.29 -15.88
C PHE A 75 27.97 -1.17 -16.00
N GLU A 76 28.29 -0.74 -17.21
CA GLU A 76 29.04 0.51 -17.41
C GLU A 76 28.06 1.67 -17.47
N CYS A 77 28.42 2.82 -16.89
CA CYS A 77 27.65 4.04 -17.04
C CYS A 77 28.52 5.23 -17.43
N SER A 78 27.95 6.10 -18.26
CA SER A 78 28.61 7.33 -18.70
C SER A 78 27.75 8.55 -18.37
N TYR A 79 28.39 9.62 -17.94
CA TYR A 79 27.75 10.90 -17.66
C TYR A 79 27.56 11.72 -18.95
N GLU A 80 26.32 12.04 -19.32
CA GLU A 80 26.05 13.05 -20.36
C GLU A 80 25.65 14.39 -19.74
N GLU A 81 26.56 15.37 -19.73
CA GLU A 81 26.23 16.75 -19.35
C GLU A 81 25.47 17.45 -20.50
N TYR A 82 24.14 17.45 -20.45
CA TYR A 82 23.36 18.33 -21.32
C TYR A 82 23.58 19.78 -20.89
N GLY A 83 24.28 20.55 -21.72
CA GLY A 83 24.54 21.98 -21.51
C GLY A 83 23.25 22.75 -21.18
N GLY A 84 23.15 23.17 -19.92
CA GLY A 84 21.89 23.64 -19.33
C GLY A 84 21.39 25.00 -19.83
N ASP A 85 20.08 25.07 -20.07
CA ASP A 85 19.32 26.23 -19.63
C ASP A 85 19.10 26.09 -18.11
N TYR A 86 19.32 27.19 -17.39
CA TYR A 86 19.53 27.34 -15.93
C TYR A 86 18.46 26.78 -14.96
N TRP A 87 17.52 25.94 -15.38
CA TRP A 87 16.40 25.49 -14.55
C TRP A 87 16.02 23.99 -14.66
N GLY A 88 16.91 23.14 -15.18
CA GLY A 88 16.72 21.69 -15.08
C GLY A 88 17.92 20.90 -15.61
N SER A 89 18.89 20.60 -14.74
CA SER A 89 19.78 19.47 -14.97
C SER A 89 19.03 18.22 -14.50
N ASP A 90 18.30 17.58 -15.41
CA ASP A 90 18.01 16.17 -15.22
C ASP A 90 19.35 15.48 -15.54
N ASP A 91 20.12 15.13 -14.51
CA ASP A 91 21.32 14.31 -14.69
C ASP A 91 20.87 12.97 -15.28
N VAL A 92 21.26 12.66 -16.51
CA VAL A 92 20.91 11.40 -17.18
C VAL A 92 22.18 10.55 -17.29
N TYR A 93 22.19 9.41 -16.61
CA TYR A 93 23.20 8.38 -16.79
C TYR A 93 22.76 7.47 -17.93
N GLU A 94 23.65 7.24 -18.90
CA GLU A 94 23.45 6.20 -19.91
C GLU A 94 24.12 4.91 -19.44
N TYR A 95 23.36 3.81 -19.35
CA TYR A 95 23.85 2.53 -18.85
C TYR A 95 24.02 1.51 -19.99
N THR A 96 25.13 0.75 -19.96
CA THR A 96 25.46 -0.28 -20.94
C THR A 96 25.62 -1.66 -20.29
N ASP A 97 24.89 -2.65 -20.79
CA ASP A 97 24.97 -4.06 -20.35
C ASP A 97 25.94 -4.89 -21.19
N ILE A 98 27.22 -4.86 -20.83
CA ILE A 98 28.28 -5.56 -21.57
C ILE A 98 28.30 -7.06 -21.28
N PHE A 99 27.91 -7.44 -20.06
CA PHE A 99 27.94 -8.82 -19.59
C PHE A 99 26.64 -9.59 -19.84
N GLU A 100 25.67 -8.97 -20.52
CA GLU A 100 24.33 -9.52 -20.77
C GLU A 100 23.57 -9.90 -19.49
N ILE A 101 23.78 -9.13 -18.41
CA ILE A 101 23.16 -9.30 -17.09
C ILE A 101 21.64 -9.37 -17.24
N GLY A 102 21.03 -8.53 -18.07
CA GLY A 102 19.59 -8.53 -18.31
C GLY A 102 19.07 -9.86 -18.87
N LYS A 103 19.82 -10.51 -19.77
CA LYS A 103 19.45 -11.83 -20.33
C LYS A 103 19.57 -12.94 -19.28
N ASP A 104 20.65 -12.93 -18.52
CA ASP A 104 20.88 -13.92 -17.47
C ASP A 104 19.87 -13.77 -16.32
N LEU A 105 19.51 -12.54 -15.95
CA LEU A 105 18.49 -12.26 -14.96
C LEU A 105 17.11 -12.78 -15.40
N LEU A 106 16.72 -12.54 -16.66
CA LEU A 106 15.49 -13.10 -17.23
C LEU A 106 15.50 -14.64 -17.18
N ARG A 107 16.63 -15.27 -17.48
CA ARG A 107 16.81 -16.72 -17.40
C ARG A 107 16.66 -17.21 -15.95
N ALA A 108 17.27 -16.52 -14.99
CA ALA A 108 17.18 -16.88 -13.58
C ALA A 108 15.73 -16.81 -13.06
N PHE A 109 14.96 -15.79 -13.43
CA PHE A 109 13.55 -15.70 -13.06
C PHE A 109 12.68 -16.77 -13.74
N LYS A 110 12.98 -17.18 -14.97
CA LYS A 110 12.31 -18.32 -15.62
C LYS A 110 12.56 -19.64 -14.89
N ILE A 111 13.77 -19.83 -14.36
CA ILE A 111 14.10 -21.02 -13.54
C ILE A 111 13.31 -20.98 -12.23
N ALA A 112 13.23 -19.81 -11.57
CA ALA A 112 12.42 -19.64 -10.36
C ALA A 112 10.93 -19.93 -10.61
N GLU A 113 10.40 -19.47 -11.74
CA GLU A 113 9.06 -19.76 -12.19
C GLU A 113 8.86 -21.26 -12.46
N GLY A 114 9.81 -21.91 -13.12
CA GLY A 114 9.80 -23.36 -13.32
C GLY A 114 9.71 -24.15 -12.00
N LEU A 115 10.46 -23.73 -10.96
CA LEU A 115 10.39 -24.34 -9.63
C LEU A 115 9.03 -24.14 -8.95
N LEU A 116 8.45 -22.95 -9.10
CA LEU A 116 7.11 -22.62 -8.59
C LEU A 116 6.06 -23.57 -9.16
N PHE A 117 6.08 -23.74 -10.49
CA PHE A 117 5.15 -24.59 -11.22
C PHE A 117 5.35 -26.08 -10.87
N GLN A 118 6.61 -26.51 -10.68
CA GLN A 118 6.93 -27.84 -10.15
C GLN A 118 6.54 -28.07 -8.69
N LYS A 119 5.96 -27.07 -8.02
CA LYS A 119 5.51 -27.12 -6.61
C LYS A 119 6.66 -27.23 -5.60
N ASP A 120 7.89 -26.91 -6.02
CA ASP A 120 9.03 -26.79 -5.11
C ASP A 120 9.08 -25.37 -4.52
N TYR A 121 8.04 -25.06 -3.73
CA TYR A 121 7.80 -23.70 -3.23
C TYR A 121 8.92 -23.17 -2.35
N SER A 122 9.54 -24.03 -1.54
CA SER A 122 10.63 -23.62 -0.65
C SER A 122 11.85 -23.16 -1.45
N ARG A 123 12.22 -23.87 -2.53
CA ARG A 123 13.32 -23.46 -3.40
C ARG A 123 12.95 -22.28 -4.28
N ALA A 124 11.74 -22.25 -4.82
CA ALA A 124 11.25 -21.11 -5.59
C ALA A 124 11.28 -19.83 -4.75
N ALA A 125 10.76 -19.85 -3.51
CA ALA A 125 10.76 -18.71 -2.61
C ALA A 125 12.18 -18.23 -2.28
N ALA A 126 13.11 -19.16 -1.99
CA ALA A 126 14.49 -18.81 -1.69
C ALA A 126 15.20 -18.18 -2.91
N LEU A 127 14.93 -18.68 -4.11
CA LEU A 127 15.50 -18.14 -5.34
C LEU A 127 14.93 -16.76 -5.67
N TYR A 128 13.62 -16.58 -5.61
CA TYR A 128 13.00 -15.26 -5.79
C TYR A 128 13.51 -14.25 -4.77
N ASP A 129 13.58 -14.61 -3.47
CA ASP A 129 14.12 -13.73 -2.43
C ASP A 129 15.56 -13.32 -2.72
N ARG A 130 16.40 -14.26 -3.15
CA ARG A 130 17.79 -13.97 -3.52
C ARG A 130 17.87 -13.02 -4.71
N LEU A 131 17.16 -13.31 -5.79
CA LEU A 131 17.21 -12.51 -7.03
C LEU A 131 16.70 -11.09 -6.82
N CYS A 132 15.60 -10.91 -6.07
CA CYS A 132 15.06 -9.58 -5.79
C CYS A 132 15.92 -8.74 -4.84
N ARG A 133 16.82 -9.36 -4.07
CA ARG A 133 17.74 -8.68 -3.14
C ARG A 133 19.12 -8.42 -3.74
N LEU A 134 19.38 -8.85 -4.97
CA LEU A 134 20.65 -8.56 -5.62
C LEU A 134 20.78 -7.06 -5.83
N SER A 135 21.97 -6.56 -5.51
CA SER A 135 22.42 -5.22 -5.85
C SER A 135 23.35 -5.33 -7.05
N PHE A 136 23.09 -4.59 -8.11
CA PHE A 136 23.81 -4.70 -9.37
C PHE A 136 24.86 -3.60 -9.45
N PRO A 137 26.15 -3.95 -9.42
CA PRO A 137 27.20 -2.95 -9.43
C PRO A 137 27.26 -2.26 -10.80
N THR A 138 27.55 -0.98 -10.77
CA THR A 138 27.79 -0.15 -11.95
C THR A 138 29.11 0.59 -11.80
N LEU A 139 29.84 0.71 -12.90
CA LEU A 139 31.13 1.40 -12.95
C LEU A 139 31.00 2.61 -13.87
N GLU A 140 31.34 3.78 -13.35
CA GLU A 140 31.32 5.02 -14.13
C GLU A 140 32.64 5.22 -14.89
N ASP A 141 32.53 5.53 -16.18
CA ASP A 141 33.65 5.47 -17.13
C ASP A 141 34.73 6.54 -16.92
N GLU A 142 34.40 7.73 -16.41
CA GLU A 142 35.36 8.85 -16.28
C GLU A 142 36.02 8.93 -14.89
N THR A 143 35.27 8.62 -13.86
CA THR A 143 35.63 8.75 -12.44
C THR A 143 36.08 7.42 -11.84
N GLU A 144 35.82 6.30 -12.52
CA GLU A 144 36.03 4.94 -12.03
C GLU A 144 35.30 4.68 -10.69
N GLU A 145 34.22 5.41 -10.42
CA GLU A 145 33.41 5.25 -9.21
C GLU A 145 32.40 4.12 -9.37
N TRP A 146 32.25 3.33 -8.30
CA TRP A 146 31.28 2.25 -8.23
C TRP A 146 29.98 2.74 -7.60
N SER A 147 28.87 2.43 -8.23
CA SER A 147 27.54 2.55 -7.63
C SER A 147 26.74 1.25 -7.76
N GLU A 148 25.53 1.22 -7.24
CA GLU A 148 24.71 0.02 -7.19
C GLU A 148 23.28 0.35 -7.63
N LEU A 149 22.73 -0.49 -8.50
CA LEU A 149 21.33 -0.44 -8.93
C LEU A 149 20.53 -1.58 -8.30
N SER A 150 19.33 -1.28 -7.85
CA SER A 150 18.30 -2.23 -7.45
C SER A 150 17.61 -2.85 -8.67
N LEU A 151 16.87 -3.93 -8.46
CA LEU A 151 16.06 -4.57 -9.51
C LEU A 151 15.02 -3.60 -10.11
N GLU A 152 14.41 -2.76 -9.27
CA GLU A 152 13.47 -1.73 -9.68
C GLU A 152 14.12 -0.70 -10.60
N GLU A 153 15.34 -0.25 -10.26
CA GLU A 153 16.10 0.70 -11.08
C GLU A 153 16.49 0.11 -12.43
N LEU A 154 16.89 -1.18 -12.48
CA LEU A 154 17.17 -1.84 -13.77
C LEU A 154 15.95 -1.83 -14.71
N VAL A 155 14.73 -1.89 -14.17
CA VAL A 155 13.51 -1.82 -14.97
C VAL A 155 13.16 -0.37 -15.33
N SER A 156 13.36 0.59 -14.43
CA SER A 156 13.09 2.02 -14.74
C SER A 156 14.03 2.57 -15.80
N GLU A 157 15.30 2.19 -15.76
CA GLU A 157 16.32 2.57 -16.74
C GLU A 157 16.21 1.76 -18.05
N GLY A 158 15.27 0.81 -18.14
CA GLY A 158 15.05 0.02 -19.36
C GLY A 158 16.13 -1.01 -19.67
N LEU A 159 17.05 -1.27 -18.73
CA LEU A 159 18.12 -2.27 -18.85
C LEU A 159 17.58 -3.70 -18.93
N VAL A 160 16.42 -3.95 -18.31
CA VAL A 160 15.75 -5.24 -18.37
C VAL A 160 14.24 -5.10 -18.51
N SER A 161 13.64 -5.94 -19.35
CA SER A 161 12.18 -6.04 -19.50
C SER A 161 11.63 -7.13 -18.59
N LEU A 162 11.34 -6.77 -17.34
CA LEU A 162 10.74 -7.66 -16.34
C LEU A 162 9.36 -7.16 -15.89
N ASN A 163 8.44 -8.09 -15.68
CA ASN A 163 7.18 -7.81 -15.01
C ASN A 163 7.35 -7.93 -13.49
N LEU A 164 7.78 -6.85 -12.84
CA LEU A 164 8.01 -6.80 -11.40
C LEU A 164 6.79 -7.24 -10.58
N LYS A 165 5.57 -6.87 -11.02
CA LYS A 165 4.33 -7.27 -10.37
C LYS A 165 4.15 -8.78 -10.38
N GLN A 166 4.39 -9.44 -11.52
CA GLN A 166 4.30 -10.90 -11.61
C GLN A 166 5.38 -11.60 -10.78
N ILE A 167 6.60 -11.07 -10.77
CA ILE A 167 7.71 -11.61 -9.97
C ILE A 167 7.36 -11.53 -8.48
N ALA A 168 6.87 -10.39 -8.01
CA ALA A 168 6.44 -10.19 -6.65
C ALA A 168 5.26 -11.11 -6.26
N LEU A 169 4.27 -11.29 -7.14
CA LEU A 169 3.17 -12.25 -6.93
C LEU A 169 3.68 -13.69 -6.81
N ASN A 170 4.59 -14.12 -7.68
CA ASN A 170 5.18 -15.45 -7.64
C ASN A 170 6.00 -15.66 -6.34
N LEU A 171 6.76 -14.66 -5.90
CA LEU A 171 7.50 -14.67 -4.63
C LEU A 171 6.54 -14.82 -3.44
N LEU A 172 5.51 -13.98 -3.35
CA LEU A 172 4.51 -14.01 -2.28
C LEU A 172 3.79 -15.36 -2.24
N TYR A 173 3.40 -15.89 -3.41
CA TYR A 173 2.75 -17.20 -3.53
C TYR A 173 3.67 -18.34 -3.09
N ALA A 174 4.92 -18.38 -3.57
CA ALA A 174 5.90 -19.37 -3.17
C ALA A 174 6.13 -19.33 -1.66
N ARG A 175 6.28 -18.13 -1.09
CA ARG A 175 6.50 -17.95 0.34
C ARG A 175 5.29 -18.39 1.15
N TYR A 176 4.08 -18.07 0.70
CA TYR A 176 2.85 -18.53 1.34
C TYR A 176 2.83 -20.05 1.47
N GLN A 177 3.11 -20.75 0.37
CA GLN A 177 3.06 -22.21 0.34
C GLN A 177 4.23 -22.87 1.11
N ALA A 178 5.36 -22.17 1.25
CA ALA A 178 6.55 -22.70 1.92
C ALA A 178 6.56 -22.47 3.45
N ALA A 179 5.90 -21.42 3.95
CA ALA A 179 5.87 -21.07 5.36
C ALA A 179 4.52 -21.40 6.00
N GLU A 180 4.46 -21.51 7.33
CA GLU A 180 3.24 -21.77 8.09
C GLU A 180 3.07 -20.81 9.27
N GLY A 181 1.82 -20.64 9.73
CA GLY A 181 1.47 -19.86 10.92
C GLY A 181 2.01 -18.43 10.91
N ARG A 182 2.48 -17.96 12.07
CA ARG A 182 2.98 -16.59 12.25
C ARG A 182 4.21 -16.27 11.40
N GLU A 183 5.05 -17.27 11.06
CA GLU A 183 6.20 -17.06 10.18
C GLU A 183 5.73 -16.64 8.77
N ARG A 184 4.66 -17.25 8.28
CA ARG A 184 4.04 -16.89 6.99
C ARG A 184 3.62 -15.43 7.00
N SER A 185 2.84 -15.00 7.99
CA SER A 185 2.39 -13.61 8.11
C SER A 185 3.57 -12.63 8.17
N ALA A 186 4.58 -12.90 9.01
CA ALA A 186 5.74 -12.03 9.14
C ALA A 186 6.54 -11.89 7.83
N ALA A 187 6.74 -13.00 7.12
CA ALA A 187 7.46 -12.98 5.85
C ALA A 187 6.67 -12.23 4.76
N LEU A 188 5.36 -12.51 4.62
CA LEU A 188 4.52 -11.81 3.65
C LEU A 188 4.46 -10.31 3.92
N TYR A 189 4.35 -9.89 5.19
CA TYR A 189 4.40 -8.47 5.55
C TYR A 189 5.71 -7.81 5.13
N THR A 190 6.84 -8.49 5.32
CA THR A 190 8.16 -7.97 4.93
C THR A 190 8.25 -7.75 3.42
N TYR A 191 7.76 -8.70 2.62
CA TYR A 191 7.72 -8.54 1.17
C TYR A 191 6.71 -7.51 0.70
N LEU A 192 5.53 -7.44 1.31
CA LEU A 192 4.50 -6.45 0.99
C LEU A 192 4.89 -5.01 1.35
N ALA A 193 5.96 -4.84 2.13
CA ALA A 193 6.58 -3.55 2.39
C ALA A 193 7.57 -3.10 1.30
N TRP A 194 7.98 -4.00 0.39
CA TRP A 194 8.85 -3.65 -0.73
C TRP A 194 8.12 -2.80 -1.76
N ASP A 195 8.88 -1.97 -2.47
CA ASP A 195 8.35 -0.99 -3.42
C ASP A 195 7.66 -1.67 -4.61
N MET A 196 8.25 -2.72 -5.18
CA MET A 196 7.62 -3.56 -6.20
C MET A 196 6.28 -4.21 -5.76
N CYS A 197 6.02 -4.31 -4.45
CA CYS A 197 4.83 -4.93 -3.87
C CYS A 197 3.76 -3.93 -3.40
N LYS A 198 4.02 -2.61 -3.46
CA LYS A 198 3.10 -1.58 -2.93
C LYS A 198 1.68 -1.67 -3.50
N ASN A 199 1.56 -2.03 -4.78
CA ASN A 199 0.30 -2.10 -5.52
C ASN A 199 -0.28 -3.52 -5.63
N ILE A 200 0.21 -4.47 -4.84
CA ILE A 200 -0.30 -5.84 -4.81
C ILE A 200 -1.34 -5.96 -3.70
N SER A 201 -2.52 -6.42 -4.08
CA SER A 201 -3.58 -6.81 -3.16
C SER A 201 -3.41 -8.25 -2.67
N ILE A 202 -3.90 -8.55 -1.47
CA ILE A 202 -3.97 -9.91 -0.94
C ILE A 202 -4.91 -10.79 -1.78
N GLU A 203 -5.92 -10.22 -2.43
CA GLU A 203 -6.79 -10.99 -3.34
C GLU A 203 -6.05 -11.45 -4.60
N GLU A 204 -5.16 -10.63 -5.15
CA GLU A 204 -4.33 -11.03 -6.29
C GLU A 204 -3.44 -12.23 -5.95
N LEU A 205 -2.92 -12.29 -4.72
CA LEU A 205 -2.16 -13.44 -4.22
C LEU A 205 -2.98 -14.75 -4.28
N PHE A 206 -4.28 -14.70 -4.04
CA PHE A 206 -5.14 -15.89 -4.06
C PHE A 206 -5.26 -16.52 -5.45
N THR A 207 -4.97 -15.73 -6.49
CA THR A 207 -5.09 -16.15 -7.90
C THR A 207 -3.74 -16.30 -8.61
N ALA A 208 -2.63 -16.02 -7.92
CA ALA A 208 -1.31 -15.88 -8.54
C ALA A 208 -0.68 -17.19 -9.01
N GLY A 209 -0.98 -18.31 -8.35
CA GLY A 209 -0.24 -19.55 -8.55
C GLY A 209 -1.02 -20.71 -9.16
N PRO A 210 -0.34 -21.84 -9.42
CA PRO A 210 -0.90 -22.99 -10.13
C PRO A 210 -1.95 -23.78 -9.33
N GLU A 211 -1.98 -23.60 -8.01
CA GLU A 211 -2.90 -24.30 -7.11
C GLU A 211 -3.56 -23.32 -6.13
N GLU A 212 -4.76 -23.68 -5.69
CA GLU A 212 -5.44 -22.96 -4.61
C GLU A 212 -4.60 -22.96 -3.32
N LEU A 213 -4.67 -21.84 -2.61
CA LEU A 213 -3.96 -21.67 -1.35
C LEU A 213 -4.59 -22.51 -0.24
N LYS A 214 -3.78 -23.34 0.42
CA LYS A 214 -4.24 -24.19 1.52
C LYS A 214 -4.41 -23.40 2.81
N GLY A 215 -5.54 -23.63 3.48
CA GLY A 215 -5.79 -23.05 4.81
C GLY A 215 -6.03 -21.54 4.77
N LEU A 216 -6.60 -21.04 3.67
CA LEU A 216 -6.85 -19.61 3.49
C LEU A 216 -7.68 -18.99 4.62
N ASP A 217 -8.72 -19.70 5.08
CA ASP A 217 -9.57 -19.25 6.19
C ASP A 217 -8.77 -19.01 7.47
N VAL A 218 -7.93 -19.98 7.85
CA VAL A 218 -7.09 -19.92 9.05
C VAL A 218 -6.05 -18.83 8.92
N PHE A 219 -5.38 -18.76 7.76
CA PHE A 219 -4.39 -17.74 7.46
C PHE A 219 -4.97 -16.33 7.59
N MET A 220 -6.17 -16.08 7.08
CA MET A 220 -6.74 -14.73 7.09
C MET A 220 -7.03 -14.24 8.51
N GLU A 221 -7.42 -15.13 9.43
CA GLU A 221 -7.57 -14.78 10.84
C GLU A 221 -6.20 -14.53 11.50
N GLU A 222 -5.20 -15.38 11.24
CA GLU A 222 -3.82 -15.17 11.71
C GLU A 222 -3.19 -13.88 11.14
N TRP A 223 -3.53 -13.52 9.91
CA TRP A 223 -3.07 -12.32 9.22
C TRP A 223 -3.67 -11.07 9.85
N LEU A 224 -4.98 -11.07 10.13
CA LEU A 224 -5.64 -10.00 10.87
C LEU A 224 -4.98 -9.80 12.23
N ASP A 225 -4.83 -10.87 13.02
CA ASP A 225 -4.24 -10.78 14.36
C ASP A 225 -2.77 -10.35 14.32
N PHE A 226 -2.00 -10.81 13.33
CA PHE A 226 -0.65 -10.34 13.12
C PHE A 226 -0.60 -8.82 12.84
N LEU A 227 -1.44 -8.32 11.92
CA LEU A 227 -1.44 -6.92 11.52
C LEU A 227 -1.91 -5.98 12.63
N LYS A 228 -2.85 -6.41 13.47
CA LYS A 228 -3.31 -5.63 14.65
C LYS A 228 -2.15 -5.24 15.59
N ASP A 229 -1.12 -6.09 15.67
CA ASP A 229 0.03 -5.88 16.54
C ASP A 229 1.10 -4.94 15.91
N ILE A 230 1.12 -4.77 14.59
CA ILE A 230 2.21 -4.08 13.88
C ILE A 230 1.84 -2.61 13.63
N PRO A 231 2.55 -1.63 14.22
CA PRO A 231 2.27 -0.22 13.95
C PRO A 231 2.72 0.18 12.54
N GLY A 232 2.16 1.29 12.04
CA GLY A 232 2.59 1.91 10.76
C GLY A 232 1.49 1.91 9.72
N ASP A 233 1.61 2.84 8.77
CA ASP A 233 0.56 3.09 7.77
C ASP A 233 0.32 1.86 6.89
N ARG A 234 1.40 1.20 6.45
CA ARG A 234 1.32 0.01 5.61
C ARG A 234 0.58 -1.15 6.30
N ALA A 235 0.81 -1.36 7.60
CA ALA A 235 0.07 -2.36 8.36
C ALA A 235 -1.42 -2.00 8.47
N GLY A 236 -1.73 -0.71 8.64
CA GLY A 236 -3.11 -0.20 8.62
C GLY A 236 -3.80 -0.46 7.28
N ASP A 237 -3.15 -0.17 6.16
CA ASP A 237 -3.69 -0.38 4.81
C ASP A 237 -3.99 -1.87 4.55
N LEU A 238 -3.03 -2.75 4.88
CA LEU A 238 -3.19 -4.20 4.74
C LEU A 238 -4.28 -4.76 5.68
N LEU A 239 -4.45 -4.16 6.87
CA LEU A 239 -5.47 -4.57 7.83
C LEU A 239 -6.87 -4.19 7.34
N ILE A 240 -7.02 -3.01 6.74
CA ILE A 240 -8.27 -2.58 6.10
C ILE A 240 -8.65 -3.56 4.99
N GLU A 241 -7.70 -3.85 4.10
CA GLU A 241 -7.90 -4.80 3.00
C GLU A 241 -8.34 -6.17 3.53
N ALA A 242 -7.61 -6.74 4.49
CA ALA A 242 -7.92 -8.04 5.06
C ALA A 242 -9.32 -8.09 5.71
N CYS A 243 -9.74 -7.01 6.39
CA CYS A 243 -11.08 -6.91 6.97
C CYS A 243 -12.16 -6.96 5.88
N LEU A 244 -11.96 -6.20 4.80
CA LEU A 244 -12.91 -6.11 3.68
C LEU A 244 -13.04 -7.45 2.94
N CYS A 245 -11.93 -8.17 2.75
CA CYS A 245 -11.93 -9.48 2.10
C CYS A 245 -12.70 -10.56 2.90
N ARG A 246 -12.64 -10.54 4.23
CA ARG A 246 -13.22 -11.60 5.08
C ARG A 246 -14.61 -11.33 5.60
N GLY A 247 -14.90 -10.12 6.03
CA GLY A 247 -16.18 -9.79 6.66
C GLY A 247 -16.71 -8.42 6.27
N GLY A 248 -16.16 -7.83 5.20
CA GLY A 248 -16.60 -6.56 4.66
C GLY A 248 -16.52 -5.42 5.68
N ILE A 249 -17.42 -4.47 5.51
CA ILE A 249 -17.48 -3.26 6.32
C ILE A 249 -17.79 -3.53 7.81
N VAL A 250 -18.53 -4.59 8.11
CA VAL A 250 -18.88 -4.93 9.51
C VAL A 250 -17.62 -5.32 10.28
N ARG A 251 -16.81 -6.23 9.71
CA ARG A 251 -15.53 -6.63 10.30
C ARG A 251 -14.58 -5.44 10.44
N LEU A 252 -14.52 -4.56 9.44
CA LEU A 252 -13.69 -3.35 9.51
C LEU A 252 -14.10 -2.46 10.68
N CYS A 253 -15.40 -2.23 10.90
CA CYS A 253 -15.91 -1.46 12.03
C CYS A 253 -15.56 -2.08 13.39
N ASP A 254 -15.66 -3.41 13.50
CA ASP A 254 -15.37 -4.11 14.76
C ASP A 254 -13.87 -4.05 15.09
N VAL A 255 -13.01 -4.31 14.10
CA VAL A 255 -11.55 -4.24 14.27
C VAL A 255 -11.10 -2.79 14.54
N ALA A 256 -11.71 -1.79 13.89
CA ALA A 256 -11.39 -0.38 14.14
C ALA A 256 -11.53 0.01 15.62
N LYS A 257 -12.54 -0.54 16.31
CA LYS A 257 -12.77 -0.33 17.74
C LYS A 257 -11.70 -0.99 18.60
N GLU A 258 -11.31 -2.21 18.23
CA GLU A 258 -10.33 -3.02 18.95
C GLU A 258 -8.94 -2.36 18.93
N VAL A 259 -8.50 -1.86 17.76
CA VAL A 259 -7.13 -1.35 17.56
C VAL A 259 -7.01 0.16 17.43
N CYS A 260 -8.02 0.92 17.87
CA CYS A 260 -8.10 2.37 17.64
C CYS A 260 -6.87 3.18 18.11
N THR A 261 -6.14 2.67 19.10
CA THR A 261 -4.93 3.30 19.65
C THR A 261 -3.70 3.13 18.76
N ARG A 262 -3.65 2.05 17.96
CA ARG A 262 -2.55 1.75 17.03
C ARG A 262 -2.89 2.14 15.60
N HIS A 263 -4.14 1.87 15.20
CA HIS A 263 -4.63 2.10 13.85
C HIS A 263 -5.91 2.92 13.79
N PRO A 264 -5.87 4.20 14.19
CA PRO A 264 -7.04 5.08 14.14
C PRO A 264 -7.54 5.31 12.70
N ILE A 265 -6.71 5.07 11.68
CA ILE A 265 -7.08 5.21 10.26
C ILE A 265 -8.20 4.27 9.82
N LEU A 266 -8.37 3.11 10.48
CA LEU A 266 -9.45 2.17 10.15
C LEU A 266 -10.83 2.82 10.31
N TYR A 267 -11.03 3.65 11.33
CA TYR A 267 -12.29 4.39 11.50
C TYR A 267 -12.57 5.33 10.34
N LYS A 268 -11.54 6.02 9.84
CA LYS A 268 -11.67 6.93 8.69
C LYS A 268 -12.15 6.16 7.48
N TYR A 269 -11.51 5.03 7.16
CA TYR A 269 -11.94 4.18 6.04
C TYR A 269 -13.31 3.57 6.26
N ALA A 270 -13.63 3.10 7.47
CA ALA A 270 -14.95 2.59 7.80
C ALA A 270 -16.05 3.64 7.52
N CYS A 271 -15.85 4.88 7.96
CA CYS A 271 -16.78 5.98 7.70
C CYS A 271 -16.92 6.27 6.21
N ASP A 272 -15.81 6.30 5.46
CA ASP A 272 -15.84 6.52 4.00
C ASP A 272 -16.62 5.41 3.27
N TYR A 273 -16.37 4.14 3.59
CA TYR A 273 -17.09 3.01 2.97
C TYR A 273 -18.60 3.05 3.30
N LEU A 274 -18.97 3.39 4.53
CA LEU A 274 -20.37 3.52 4.94
C LEU A 274 -21.05 4.68 4.22
N LEU A 275 -20.40 5.85 4.14
CA LEU A 275 -20.95 7.03 3.48
C LEU A 275 -21.12 6.80 1.97
N ASN A 276 -20.11 6.24 1.30
CA ASN A 276 -20.18 5.90 -0.12
C ASN A 276 -21.20 4.79 -0.41
N GLY A 277 -21.47 3.94 0.58
CA GLY A 277 -22.53 2.92 0.52
C GLY A 277 -23.94 3.45 0.83
N ASN A 278 -24.14 4.77 0.92
CA ASN A 278 -25.40 5.42 1.33
C ASN A 278 -25.91 4.98 2.71
N LYS A 279 -25.00 4.60 3.62
CA LYS A 279 -25.33 4.21 5.00
C LYS A 279 -24.99 5.33 5.98
N ALA A 280 -25.54 6.52 5.75
CA ALA A 280 -25.24 7.72 6.54
C ALA A 280 -25.46 7.52 8.05
N LEU A 281 -26.55 6.84 8.46
CA LEU A 281 -26.83 6.59 9.88
C LEU A 281 -25.76 5.71 10.55
N GLU A 282 -25.27 4.68 9.86
CA GLU A 282 -24.19 3.83 10.37
C GLU A 282 -22.87 4.60 10.42
N CYS A 283 -22.59 5.42 9.40
CA CYS A 283 -21.43 6.30 9.35
C CYS A 283 -21.42 7.29 10.53
N GLU A 284 -22.54 7.97 10.79
CA GLU A 284 -22.69 8.88 11.93
C GLU A 284 -22.39 8.18 13.26
N ARG A 285 -22.97 6.99 13.47
CA ARG A 285 -22.77 6.20 14.69
C ARG A 285 -21.31 5.82 14.90
N VAL A 286 -20.65 5.29 13.86
CA VAL A 286 -19.25 4.85 13.91
C VAL A 286 -18.31 6.05 14.08
N GLY A 287 -18.60 7.15 13.39
CA GLY A 287 -17.86 8.39 13.49
C GLY A 287 -17.90 9.00 14.88
N LEU A 288 -19.09 9.13 15.47
CA LEU A 288 -19.25 9.63 16.85
C LEU A 288 -18.55 8.75 17.88
N GLU A 289 -18.61 7.42 17.70
CA GLU A 289 -17.87 6.47 18.53
C GLU A 289 -16.36 6.72 18.46
N ALA A 290 -15.82 6.91 17.25
CA ALA A 290 -14.40 7.26 17.06
C ALA A 290 -14.03 8.60 17.72
N LEU A 291 -14.89 9.64 17.61
CA LEU A 291 -14.63 10.94 18.22
C LEU A 291 -14.54 10.89 19.75
N GLY A 292 -15.26 9.94 20.38
CA GLY A 292 -15.22 9.70 21.82
C GLY A 292 -14.03 8.86 22.29
N MET A 293 -13.44 8.04 21.41
CA MET A 293 -12.32 7.15 21.75
C MET A 293 -10.95 7.74 21.38
N LEU A 294 -10.87 8.55 20.32
CA LEU A 294 -9.61 9.07 19.81
C LEU A 294 -9.19 10.37 20.51
N PRO A 295 -7.89 10.54 20.81
CA PRO A 295 -7.35 11.79 21.35
C PRO A 295 -7.66 13.00 20.46
N GLU A 296 -8.01 14.14 21.08
CA GLU A 296 -8.41 15.36 20.39
C GLU A 296 -7.33 15.92 19.46
N GLN A 297 -6.06 15.73 19.79
CA GLN A 297 -4.94 16.24 18.99
C GLN A 297 -4.65 15.43 17.72
N LEU A 298 -5.22 14.23 17.54
CA LEU A 298 -4.92 13.39 16.38
C LEU A 298 -5.55 13.95 15.11
N ILE A 299 -4.74 14.17 14.07
CA ILE A 299 -5.21 14.71 12.78
C ILE A 299 -6.27 13.80 12.14
N VAL A 300 -6.11 12.48 12.23
CA VAL A 300 -7.07 11.51 11.67
C VAL A 300 -8.46 11.63 12.34
N ARG A 301 -8.53 12.04 13.61
CA ARG A 301 -9.80 12.32 14.28
C ARG A 301 -10.54 13.47 13.61
N GLY A 302 -9.81 14.49 13.14
CA GLY A 302 -10.39 15.61 12.39
C GLY A 302 -10.99 15.16 11.05
N LYS A 303 -10.28 14.28 10.34
CA LYS A 303 -10.78 13.67 9.09
C LYS A 303 -12.04 12.85 9.31
N ILE A 304 -12.08 12.05 10.38
CA ILE A 304 -13.27 11.28 10.77
C ILE A 304 -14.43 12.23 11.07
N ALA A 305 -14.18 13.29 11.84
CA ALA A 305 -15.18 14.30 12.16
C ALA A 305 -15.76 14.95 10.89
N ALA A 306 -14.93 15.28 9.91
CA ALA A 306 -15.37 15.86 8.65
C ALA A 306 -16.23 14.90 7.80
N ILE A 307 -15.93 13.59 7.79
CA ILE A 307 -16.77 12.58 7.12
C ILE A 307 -18.10 12.40 7.87
N THR A 308 -18.04 12.36 9.19
CA THR A 308 -19.22 12.25 10.08
C THR A 308 -20.15 13.45 9.93
N ALA A 309 -19.59 14.66 9.79
CA ALA A 309 -20.34 15.88 9.51
C ALA A 309 -21.17 15.77 8.22
N LYS A 310 -20.60 15.21 7.14
CA LYS A 310 -21.33 14.97 5.88
C LYS A 310 -22.47 13.99 6.06
N ALA A 311 -22.29 12.95 6.89
CA ALA A 311 -23.36 12.02 7.22
C ALA A 311 -24.49 12.71 8.02
N ALA A 312 -24.14 13.52 9.02
CA ALA A 312 -25.09 14.29 9.81
C ALA A 312 -25.86 15.34 8.98
N GLU A 313 -25.21 15.94 7.99
CA GLU A 313 -25.84 16.86 7.04
C GLU A 313 -26.91 16.14 6.19
N GLN A 314 -26.61 14.94 5.67
CA GLN A 314 -27.58 14.12 4.93
C GLN A 314 -28.78 13.68 5.79
N LEU A 315 -28.58 13.54 7.10
CA LEU A 315 -29.61 13.14 8.06
C LEU A 315 -30.35 14.32 8.71
N GLU A 316 -29.95 15.56 8.39
CA GLU A 316 -30.49 16.79 8.99
C GLU A 316 -30.35 16.82 10.53
N HIS A 317 -29.18 16.40 11.06
CA HIS A 317 -28.88 16.38 12.49
C HIS A 317 -27.95 17.55 12.92
N PRO A 318 -28.49 18.76 13.19
CA PRO A 318 -27.69 19.97 13.40
C PRO A 318 -26.81 19.95 14.66
N ASP A 319 -27.23 19.27 15.72
CA ASP A 319 -26.44 19.16 16.96
C ASP A 319 -25.18 18.31 16.75
N ILE A 320 -25.31 17.23 15.98
CA ILE A 320 -24.19 16.35 15.61
C ILE A 320 -23.27 17.05 14.62
N LEU A 321 -23.84 17.78 13.66
CA LEU A 321 -23.07 18.59 12.72
C LEU A 321 -22.16 19.59 13.46
N ARG A 322 -22.71 20.29 14.45
CA ARG A 322 -21.95 21.20 15.33
C ARG A 322 -20.80 20.49 16.04
N GLN A 323 -21.09 19.37 16.69
CA GLN A 323 -20.08 18.57 17.39
C GLN A 323 -18.95 18.14 16.45
N CYS A 324 -19.30 17.73 15.22
CA CYS A 324 -18.34 17.28 14.23
C CYS A 324 -17.48 18.42 13.68
N TRP A 325 -18.03 19.59 13.39
CA TRP A 325 -17.23 20.73 12.92
C TRP A 325 -16.27 21.25 14.00
N GLU A 326 -16.72 21.35 15.26
CA GLU A 326 -15.82 21.68 16.36
C GLU A 326 -14.70 20.63 16.47
N ALA A 327 -15.05 19.34 16.49
CA ALA A 327 -14.06 18.26 16.54
C ALA A 327 -13.08 18.27 15.35
N ALA A 328 -13.57 18.56 14.14
CA ALA A 328 -12.76 18.66 12.93
C ALA A 328 -11.69 19.76 13.07
N PHE A 329 -12.08 20.94 13.57
CA PHE A 329 -11.15 22.04 13.77
C PHE A 329 -10.13 21.76 14.89
N TYR A 330 -10.58 21.29 16.05
CA TYR A 330 -9.66 21.05 17.18
C TYR A 330 -8.65 19.94 16.88
N SER A 331 -9.02 18.95 16.05
CA SER A 331 -8.16 17.83 15.66
C SER A 331 -7.32 18.08 14.40
N GLU A 332 -7.85 18.78 13.40
CA GLU A 332 -7.14 19.13 12.17
C GLU A 332 -7.36 20.61 11.85
N PRO A 333 -6.59 21.52 12.49
CA PRO A 333 -6.79 22.96 12.36
C PRO A 333 -6.43 23.44 10.94
N THR A 334 -7.44 23.58 10.08
CA THR A 334 -7.30 24.13 8.74
C THR A 334 -8.17 25.36 8.59
N LEU A 335 -7.86 26.21 7.59
CA LEU A 335 -8.72 27.34 7.28
C LEU A 335 -10.15 26.88 6.93
N ASN A 336 -10.30 25.78 6.19
CA ASN A 336 -11.62 25.27 5.82
C ASN A 336 -12.43 24.87 7.06
N HIS A 337 -11.84 24.11 7.98
CA HIS A 337 -12.52 23.75 9.24
C HIS A 337 -12.83 24.98 10.09
N TYR A 338 -11.97 26.00 10.08
CA TYR A 338 -12.25 27.26 10.77
C TYR A 338 -13.44 28.01 10.15
N LEU A 339 -13.53 28.07 8.83
CA LEU A 339 -14.61 28.75 8.12
C LEU A 339 -15.96 28.04 8.32
N GLN A 340 -15.98 26.72 8.43
CA GLN A 340 -17.19 25.95 8.75
C GLN A 340 -17.82 26.37 10.10
N LEU A 341 -17.02 26.81 11.07
CA LEU A 341 -17.54 27.29 12.35
C LEU A 341 -18.42 28.54 12.22
N PHE A 342 -18.29 29.30 11.12
CA PHE A 342 -19.13 30.48 10.85
C PHE A 342 -20.56 30.13 10.43
N GLU A 343 -20.81 28.89 10.01
CA GLU A 343 -22.13 28.40 9.65
C GLU A 343 -22.97 28.00 10.88
N LEU A 344 -22.34 27.94 12.07
CA LEU A 344 -23.00 27.55 13.30
C LEU A 344 -23.76 28.70 13.99
N PRO A 345 -24.84 28.38 14.74
CA PRO A 345 -25.38 29.29 15.74
C PRO A 345 -24.30 29.67 16.77
N ASP A 346 -24.25 30.93 17.20
CA ASP A 346 -23.21 31.46 18.10
C ASP A 346 -21.77 31.37 17.55
N HIS A 347 -21.61 31.41 16.23
CA HIS A 347 -20.31 31.34 15.55
C HIS A 347 -19.24 32.28 16.12
N ARG A 348 -19.60 33.47 16.63
CA ARG A 348 -18.61 34.43 17.16
C ARG A 348 -17.82 33.84 18.31
N ASN A 349 -18.51 33.32 19.32
CA ASN A 349 -17.87 32.72 20.49
C ASN A 349 -17.09 31.46 20.11
N ILE A 350 -17.66 30.63 19.24
CA ILE A 350 -17.01 29.39 18.76
C ILE A 350 -15.72 29.72 17.99
N ALA A 351 -15.78 30.65 17.05
CA ALA A 351 -14.63 31.11 16.26
C ALA A 351 -13.55 31.76 17.13
N ASP A 352 -13.92 32.61 18.10
CA ASP A 352 -12.98 33.23 19.03
C ASP A 352 -12.22 32.19 19.87
N ARG A 353 -12.93 31.17 20.38
CA ARG A 353 -12.29 30.05 21.12
C ARG A 353 -11.36 29.24 20.22
N ALA A 354 -11.80 28.93 19.00
CA ALA A 354 -11.02 28.23 17.99
C ALA A 354 -9.75 29.00 17.60
N ALA A 355 -9.85 30.31 17.39
CA ALA A 355 -8.70 31.18 17.09
C ALA A 355 -7.70 31.23 18.25
N ASN A 356 -8.18 31.29 19.50
CA ASN A 356 -7.31 31.24 20.67
C ASN A 356 -6.60 29.89 20.81
N TYR A 357 -7.30 28.78 20.58
CA TYR A 357 -6.69 27.46 20.53
C TYR A 357 -5.59 27.37 19.45
N ALA A 358 -5.87 27.85 18.24
CA ALA A 358 -4.91 27.84 17.13
C ALA A 358 -3.58 28.54 17.47
N LYS A 359 -3.61 29.58 18.30
CA LYS A 359 -2.40 30.28 18.78
C LYS A 359 -1.51 29.40 19.65
N THR A 360 -2.12 28.49 20.43
CA THR A 360 -1.42 27.61 21.38
C THR A 360 -0.74 26.42 20.72
N LEU A 361 -1.09 26.11 19.47
CA LEU A 361 -0.54 24.95 18.74
C LEU A 361 0.95 25.12 18.43
N PRO A 362 1.71 24.02 18.35
CA PRO A 362 3.09 24.06 17.88
C PRO A 362 3.16 24.49 16.41
N GLU A 363 4.21 25.21 16.02
CA GLU A 363 4.40 25.69 14.64
C GLU A 363 5.04 24.67 13.71
N ARG A 364 5.74 23.69 14.29
CA ARG A 364 6.36 22.60 13.57
C ARG A 364 5.75 21.29 14.03
N PRO A 365 5.60 20.31 13.13
CA PRO A 365 5.21 18.96 13.53
C PRO A 365 6.25 18.38 14.49
N SER A 366 5.81 17.53 15.42
CA SER A 366 6.74 16.71 16.20
C SER A 366 7.52 15.82 15.22
N THR A 367 8.82 16.06 15.08
CA THR A 367 9.70 15.40 14.10
C THR A 367 9.95 13.93 14.39
N ALA A 368 9.55 13.42 15.56
CA ALA A 368 9.92 12.09 16.03
C ALA A 368 9.16 10.92 15.36
N GLU A 369 7.99 11.15 14.76
CA GLU A 369 7.07 10.05 14.35
C GLU A 369 6.49 10.18 12.92
N GLY A 370 6.75 11.27 12.20
CA GLY A 370 5.92 11.70 11.07
C GLY A 370 6.14 11.02 9.71
N TYR A 371 7.28 10.36 9.47
CA TYR A 371 7.56 9.82 8.12
C TYR A 371 6.97 8.41 7.89
N ASN A 372 6.94 7.57 8.92
CA ASN A 372 6.56 6.14 8.78
C ASN A 372 5.19 5.79 9.39
N ASN A 373 4.54 6.72 10.10
CA ASN A 373 3.26 6.48 10.77
C ASN A 373 2.34 7.71 10.75
N ARG A 374 1.91 8.13 9.55
CA ARG A 374 1.10 9.32 9.32
C ARG A 374 -0.26 9.27 10.01
N GLN A 375 -0.80 8.07 10.25
CA GLN A 375 -2.07 7.93 10.99
C GLN A 375 -1.99 8.41 12.44
N MET A 376 -0.79 8.52 13.03
CA MET A 376 -0.57 8.98 14.41
C MET A 376 -0.18 10.46 14.51
N LEU A 377 -0.20 11.21 13.40
CA LEU A 377 0.16 12.62 13.41
C LEU A 377 -0.75 13.43 14.34
N VAL A 378 -0.10 14.23 15.17
CA VAL A 378 -0.76 15.22 16.03
C VAL A 378 -0.79 16.58 15.35
N ASN A 379 -1.80 17.36 15.69
CA ASN A 379 -2.01 18.68 15.13
C ASN A 379 -0.86 19.66 15.41
N HIS A 380 -0.61 20.50 14.42
CA HIS A 380 0.29 21.64 14.48
C HIS A 380 -0.24 22.68 13.50
N LEU A 381 0.21 23.92 13.62
CA LEU A 381 -0.23 24.99 12.74
C LEU A 381 0.92 25.94 12.46
N SER A 382 1.33 26.05 11.19
CA SER A 382 2.43 26.94 10.81
C SER A 382 2.12 28.39 11.15
N ARG A 383 3.18 29.20 11.26
CA ARG A 383 3.06 30.61 11.59
C ARG A 383 2.19 31.37 10.58
N GLU A 384 2.33 31.06 9.30
CA GLU A 384 1.53 31.64 8.22
C GLU A 384 0.04 31.30 8.41
N HIS A 385 -0.28 30.03 8.67
CA HIS A 385 -1.67 29.61 8.88
C HIS A 385 -2.28 30.21 10.16
N LYS A 386 -1.48 30.39 11.22
CA LYS A 386 -1.91 31.14 12.42
C LYS A 386 -2.26 32.58 12.08
N ALA A 387 -1.45 33.26 11.27
CA ALA A 387 -1.71 34.62 10.83
C ALA A 387 -3.01 34.70 10.00
N VAL A 388 -3.26 33.72 9.12
CA VAL A 388 -4.51 33.63 8.36
C VAL A 388 -5.72 33.46 9.29
N ILE A 389 -5.68 32.56 10.27
CA ILE A 389 -6.79 32.43 11.24
C ILE A 389 -7.02 33.73 12.01
N ARG A 390 -5.95 34.39 12.47
CA ARG A 390 -6.03 35.71 13.13
C ARG A 390 -6.67 36.77 12.24
N PHE A 391 -6.41 36.73 10.93
CA PHE A 391 -6.98 37.67 9.97
C PHE A 391 -8.50 37.52 9.93
N PHE A 392 -8.99 36.28 9.78
CA PHE A 392 -10.43 35.99 9.82
C PHE A 392 -11.05 36.26 11.19
N ASN A 393 -10.27 36.17 12.26
CA ASN A 393 -10.68 36.59 13.61
C ASN A 393 -10.58 38.11 13.87
N ARG A 394 -10.27 38.91 12.85
CA ARG A 394 -10.22 40.39 12.91
C ARG A 394 -9.11 40.94 13.81
N GLU A 395 -8.05 40.16 14.06
CA GLU A 395 -6.89 40.56 14.86
C GLU A 395 -5.85 41.32 14.00
N PHE A 396 -6.30 42.28 13.20
CA PHE A 396 -5.48 42.95 12.18
C PHE A 396 -4.27 43.69 12.76
N ALA A 397 -4.42 44.30 13.95
CA ALA A 397 -3.34 45.02 14.62
C ALA A 397 -2.17 44.10 14.99
N ALA A 398 -2.47 42.93 15.55
CA ALA A 398 -1.45 41.94 15.94
C ALA A 398 -0.68 41.41 14.71
N ILE A 399 -1.38 41.19 13.59
CA ILE A 399 -0.76 40.75 12.33
C ILE A 399 0.16 41.85 11.78
N TYR A 400 -0.30 43.09 11.79
CA TYR A 400 0.47 44.22 11.29
C TYR A 400 1.77 44.41 12.09
N GLU A 401 1.71 44.36 13.43
CA GLU A 401 2.90 44.46 14.30
C GLU A 401 3.90 43.33 14.05
N GLU A 402 3.40 42.10 13.87
CA GLU A 402 4.21 40.91 13.68
C GLU A 402 4.99 40.92 12.36
N HIS A 403 4.39 41.43 11.27
CA HIS A 403 5.05 41.57 9.97
C HIS A 403 5.90 42.84 9.84
N SER A 404 5.55 43.91 10.57
CA SER A 404 6.34 45.15 10.60
C SER A 404 7.70 44.94 11.28
N CYS A 405 7.77 44.12 12.33
CA CYS A 405 9.02 43.82 13.04
C CYS A 405 9.93 42.83 12.29
N SER A 406 9.38 41.92 11.49
CA SER A 406 10.19 40.97 10.69
C SER A 406 10.88 41.61 9.49
N SER A 407 10.48 42.83 9.10
CA SER A 407 11.04 43.58 7.97
C SER A 407 12.22 44.49 8.36
N GLN A 408 12.64 44.46 9.63
CA GLN A 408 13.74 45.26 10.19
C GLN A 408 14.96 44.40 10.62
N LYS A 409 14.98 43.12 10.26
CA LYS A 409 16.15 42.23 10.33
C LYS A 409 16.48 41.74 8.93
#